data_AF-A0A229TBL4-F1
#
_entry.id   AF-A0A229TBL4-F1
#
_cell.length_a   1.000
_cell.length_b   1.000
_cell.length_c   1.000
_cell.angle_alpha   90.00
_cell.angle_beta   90.00
_cell.angle_gamma   90.00
#
_symmetry.space_group_name_H-M   'P 1'
#
loop_
_entity.id
_entity.type
_entity.pdbx_description
1 polymer ?
#
loop_
_entity_poly.entity_id
_entity_poly.type
_entity_poly.pdbx_seq_one_letter_code
_entity_poly.pdbx_strand_id
1 'polypeptide(L)'
;MAFGLQHTTPEPLPGGRAHRCGDIVLTPVRDRPRTLWLAGTLPTLDVPDLRLAKPQRARDGRWIVAGWAARRYLDGSPEHRHDEIMLAALKLAHALDGLPRPRHLAARTDPDAVADRVAWGEADVPVDEAKGGRWFEVLAVARRPVRLPDQVVPGDLFGTVLFDDDAPPGIVDFDPFYRPAEWGAAVAAVDAVAWGDAAPGFLRRWSHLPEWPQLLLRAVLFRLAGNALSPRATAASLDGLRAAAAAVSEIL
;
A
#
# COMPACT_ATOMS: atom_id res chain seq x y z
N MET A 1 16.33 -1.96 27.73
CA MET A 1 15.49 -2.33 26.57
C MET A 1 16.03 -1.68 25.30
N ALA A 2 15.93 -2.36 24.15
CA ALA A 2 16.64 -1.97 22.91
C ALA A 2 16.22 -0.59 22.37
N PHE A 3 14.92 -0.32 22.22
CA PHE A 3 14.38 0.88 21.54
C PHE A 3 14.17 2.10 22.44
N GLY A 4 14.92 2.23 23.54
CA GLY A 4 14.74 3.37 24.44
C GLY A 4 13.62 3.21 25.46
N LEU A 5 12.80 2.17 25.35
CA LEU A 5 11.67 1.86 26.23
C LEU A 5 12.08 1.81 27.72
N GLN A 6 11.24 2.41 28.56
CA GLN A 6 11.37 2.41 30.02
C GLN A 6 10.14 1.75 30.63
N HIS A 7 10.29 0.60 31.30
CA HIS A 7 9.25 -0.21 31.97
C HIS A 7 7.79 0.07 31.53
N THR A 8 7.51 0.03 30.23
CA THR A 8 6.18 0.33 29.67
C THR A 8 5.46 -0.98 29.39
N THR A 9 4.23 -1.10 29.85
CA THR A 9 3.37 -2.24 29.51
C THR A 9 3.03 -2.15 28.01
N PRO A 10 3.30 -3.20 27.21
CA PRO A 10 2.90 -3.21 25.80
C PRO A 10 1.38 -3.32 25.65
N GLU A 11 0.79 -2.44 24.86
CA GLU A 11 -0.62 -2.44 24.50
C GLU A 11 -0.79 -2.96 23.07
N PRO A 12 -1.58 -4.01 22.82
CA PRO A 12 -1.81 -4.49 21.46
C PRO A 12 -2.57 -3.44 20.65
N LEU A 13 -2.10 -3.16 19.43
CA LEU A 13 -2.83 -2.30 18.50
C LEU A 13 -3.86 -3.11 17.69
N PRO A 14 -5.00 -2.51 17.32
CA PRO A 14 -5.97 -3.14 16.43
C PRO A 14 -5.34 -3.61 15.12
N GLY A 15 -5.84 -4.74 14.58
CA GLY A 15 -5.49 -5.19 13.24
C GLY A 15 -4.15 -5.91 13.08
N GLY A 16 -3.42 -6.22 14.16
CA GLY A 16 -2.18 -6.97 13.96
C GLY A 16 -1.41 -7.42 15.21
N ARG A 17 -0.12 -7.67 14.98
CA ARG A 17 0.85 -8.10 16.01
C ARG A 17 1.71 -6.93 16.52
N ALA A 18 1.29 -5.70 16.21
CA ALA A 18 1.99 -4.50 16.63
C ALA A 18 1.57 -4.14 18.07
N HIS A 19 2.53 -3.65 18.84
CA HIS A 19 2.31 -3.25 20.23
C HIS A 19 2.76 -1.81 20.43
N ARG A 20 1.89 -0.98 21.00
CA ARG A 20 2.25 0.35 21.47
C ARG A 20 2.96 0.21 22.82
N CYS A 21 4.07 0.91 22.96
CA CYS A 21 4.81 1.05 24.21
C CYS A 21 5.11 2.54 24.38
N GLY A 22 4.17 3.28 24.98
CA GLY A 22 4.25 4.74 25.11
C GLY A 22 4.13 5.43 23.75
N ASP A 23 5.20 6.10 23.33
CA ASP A 23 5.28 6.85 22.07
C ASP A 23 5.93 6.05 20.93
N ILE A 24 6.11 4.74 21.13
CA ILE A 24 6.70 3.81 20.17
C ILE A 24 5.71 2.71 19.83
N VAL A 25 5.71 2.29 18.56
CA VAL A 25 5.07 1.06 18.11
C VAL A 25 6.13 0.05 17.73
N LEU A 26 6.08 -1.13 18.36
CA LEU A 26 6.87 -2.29 18.03
C LEU A 26 6.12 -3.18 17.06
N THR A 27 6.75 -3.54 15.94
CA THR A 27 6.18 -4.42 14.92
C THR A 27 7.13 -5.60 14.63
N PRO A 28 6.63 -6.85 14.55
CA PRO A 28 7.44 -7.97 14.12
C PRO A 28 7.86 -7.81 12.66
N VAL A 29 9.15 -7.95 12.39
CA VAL A 29 9.71 -7.88 11.04
C VAL A 29 9.38 -9.16 10.26
N ARG A 30 8.71 -9.01 9.13
CA ARG A 30 8.44 -10.09 8.17
C ARG A 30 9.35 -10.04 6.97
N ASP A 31 9.61 -8.84 6.47
CA ASP A 31 10.53 -8.57 5.37
C ASP A 31 11.63 -7.63 5.87
N ARG A 32 12.81 -8.21 6.12
CA ARG A 32 13.97 -7.46 6.61
C ARG A 32 14.48 -6.43 5.60
N PRO A 33 14.69 -6.77 4.30
CA PRO A 33 15.04 -5.78 3.29
C PRO A 33 14.09 -4.57 3.21
N ARG A 34 12.77 -4.80 3.18
CA ARG A 34 11.77 -3.73 3.18
C ARG A 34 11.86 -2.86 4.43
N THR A 35 11.90 -3.47 5.61
CA THR A 35 12.00 -2.74 6.88
C THR A 35 13.25 -1.86 6.94
N LEU A 36 14.40 -2.36 6.50
CA LEU A 36 15.64 -1.58 6.49
C LEU A 36 15.60 -0.44 5.47
N TRP A 37 14.97 -0.64 4.31
CA TRP A 37 14.80 0.41 3.31
C TRP A 37 13.91 1.54 3.83
N LEU A 38 12.76 1.22 4.44
CA LEU A 38 11.88 2.22 5.07
C LEU A 38 12.61 2.97 6.21
N ALA A 39 13.38 2.25 7.03
CA ALA A 39 14.17 2.83 8.11
C ALA A 39 15.26 3.80 7.64
N GLY A 40 15.81 3.59 6.44
CA GLY A 40 16.74 4.52 5.81
C GLY A 40 16.06 5.69 5.12
N THR A 41 14.84 5.49 4.60
CA THR A 41 14.15 6.45 3.71
C THR A 41 13.21 7.39 4.45
N LEU A 42 12.29 6.85 5.26
CA LEU A 42 11.27 7.67 5.94
C LEU A 42 11.83 8.85 6.76
N PRO A 43 12.99 8.74 7.45
CA PRO A 43 13.55 9.89 8.16
C PRO A 43 14.01 11.04 7.27
N THR A 44 14.32 10.79 5.98
CA THR A 44 14.78 11.80 5.03
C THR A 44 13.64 12.50 4.30
N LEU A 45 12.41 12.01 4.43
CA LEU A 45 11.24 12.61 3.80
C LEU A 45 10.67 13.72 4.67
N ASP A 46 10.31 14.81 4.01
CA ASP A 46 9.46 15.87 4.55
C ASP A 46 8.31 16.08 3.56
N VAL A 47 7.08 15.89 4.04
CA VAL A 47 5.88 15.85 3.19
C VAL A 47 4.85 16.81 3.78
N PRO A 48 4.66 17.99 3.19
CA PRO A 48 3.72 18.98 3.70
C PRO A 48 2.29 18.43 3.86
N ASP A 49 1.69 18.73 5.00
CA ASP A 49 0.38 18.23 5.45
C ASP A 49 0.25 16.70 5.36
N LEU A 50 1.29 15.99 5.76
CA LEU A 50 1.26 14.55 5.94
C LEU A 50 2.14 14.15 7.12
N ARG A 51 1.60 13.36 8.06
CA ARG A 51 2.38 12.80 9.16
C ARG A 51 2.93 11.44 8.73
N LEU A 52 4.22 11.20 8.94
CA LEU A 52 4.85 9.89 8.68
C LEU A 52 5.34 9.27 9.99
N ALA A 53 4.98 8.01 10.24
CA ALA A 53 5.45 7.29 11.41
C ALA A 53 6.94 6.95 11.27
N LYS A 54 7.81 7.85 11.75
CA LYS A 54 9.25 7.73 11.56
C LYS A 54 9.82 6.49 12.28
N PRO A 55 10.62 5.65 11.61
CA PRO A 55 11.31 4.52 12.24
C PRO A 55 12.24 4.98 13.37
N GLN A 56 12.37 4.16 14.41
CA GLN A 56 13.18 4.46 15.58
C GLN A 56 14.32 3.44 15.74
N ARG A 57 15.56 3.96 15.85
CA ARG A 57 16.74 3.12 16.13
C ARG A 57 16.70 2.62 17.57
N ALA A 58 17.23 1.42 17.76
CA ALA A 58 17.66 0.96 19.07
C ALA A 58 18.82 1.81 19.59
N ARG A 59 19.03 1.80 20.91
CA ARG A 59 20.12 2.52 21.59
C ARG A 59 21.51 2.11 21.08
N ASP A 60 21.64 0.88 20.59
CA ASP A 60 22.87 0.36 19.98
C ASP A 60 22.98 0.67 18.47
N GLY A 61 22.08 1.52 17.95
CA GLY A 61 22.08 1.97 16.55
C GLY A 61 21.38 1.04 15.57
N ARG A 62 20.96 -0.16 15.98
CA ARG A 62 20.29 -1.11 15.08
C ARG A 62 18.84 -0.71 14.80
N TRP A 63 18.38 -0.96 13.58
CA TRP A 63 16.97 -0.80 13.20
C TRP A 63 16.09 -2.00 13.58
N ILE A 64 16.70 -3.18 13.68
CA ILE A 64 16.00 -4.44 13.98
C ILE A 64 16.73 -5.14 15.12
N VAL A 65 15.99 -5.45 16.19
CA VAL A 65 16.51 -6.17 17.36
C VAL A 65 15.58 -7.33 17.67
N ALA A 66 16.15 -8.55 17.73
CA ALA A 66 15.41 -9.78 18.01
C ALA A 66 14.15 -9.99 17.14
N GLY A 67 14.21 -9.57 15.87
CA GLY A 67 13.09 -9.71 14.93
C GLY A 67 12.02 -8.61 15.04
N TRP A 68 12.25 -7.56 15.83
CA TRP A 68 11.33 -6.43 15.98
C TRP A 68 11.94 -5.15 15.41
N ALA A 69 11.09 -4.31 14.85
CA ALA A 69 11.40 -2.93 14.48
C ALA A 69 10.48 -1.97 15.25
N ALA A 70 10.94 -0.73 15.42
CA ALA A 70 10.23 0.31 16.14
C ALA A 70 9.94 1.51 15.22
N ARG A 71 8.81 2.17 15.43
CA ARG A 71 8.47 3.47 14.82
C ARG A 71 7.80 4.38 15.85
N ARG A 72 7.79 5.68 15.61
CA ARG A 72 7.00 6.63 16.39
C ARG A 72 5.51 6.29 16.29
N TYR A 73 4.82 6.32 17.41
CA TYR A 73 3.37 6.25 17.45
C TYR A 73 2.78 7.52 16.82
N LEU A 74 1.71 7.36 16.06
CA LEU A 74 0.88 8.46 15.54
C LEU A 74 -0.52 8.30 16.11
N ASP A 75 -1.08 9.39 16.64
CA ASP A 75 -2.48 9.45 17.03
C ASP A 75 -3.41 9.38 15.80
N GLY A 76 -4.61 8.90 16.06
CA GLY A 76 -5.66 8.71 15.06
C GLY A 76 -6.07 7.26 14.83
N SER A 77 -7.06 7.09 13.95
CA SER A 77 -7.62 5.79 13.57
C SER A 77 -7.89 5.70 12.07
N PRO A 78 -7.95 4.49 11.48
CA PRO A 78 -8.35 4.36 10.08
C PRO A 78 -9.80 4.79 9.87
N GLU A 79 -10.05 5.56 8.81
CA GLU A 79 -11.39 6.04 8.43
C GLU A 79 -11.59 5.95 6.91
N HIS A 80 -12.86 5.95 6.47
CA HIS A 80 -13.25 5.92 5.05
C HIS A 80 -13.18 7.32 4.37
N ARG A 81 -12.14 8.11 4.68
CA ARG A 81 -11.89 9.44 4.09
C ARG A 81 -11.15 9.32 2.75
N HIS A 82 -11.80 8.69 1.77
CA HIS A 82 -11.14 8.21 0.55
C HIS A 82 -10.39 9.27 -0.25
N ASP A 83 -10.95 10.48 -0.41
CA ASP A 83 -10.27 11.54 -1.16
C ASP A 83 -8.97 11.98 -0.48
N GLU A 84 -8.93 11.96 0.85
CA GLU A 84 -7.72 12.31 1.59
C GLU A 84 -6.69 11.18 1.56
N ILE A 85 -7.13 9.92 1.53
CA ILE A 85 -6.23 8.79 1.27
C ILE A 85 -5.60 8.91 -0.13
N MET A 86 -6.39 9.29 -1.14
CA MET A 86 -5.89 9.53 -2.50
C MET A 86 -4.85 10.65 -2.52
N LEU A 87 -5.14 11.78 -1.86
CA LEU A 87 -4.19 12.89 -1.75
C LEU A 87 -2.92 12.48 -1.00
N ALA A 88 -3.04 11.71 0.09
CA ALA A 88 -1.91 11.19 0.85
C ALA A 88 -1.03 10.27 -0.01
N ALA A 89 -1.63 9.41 -0.83
CA ALA A 89 -0.92 8.54 -1.77
C ALA A 89 -0.10 9.34 -2.78
N LEU A 90 -0.71 10.36 -3.39
CA LEU A 90 -0.06 11.23 -4.37
C LEU A 90 1.05 12.06 -3.74
N LYS A 91 0.82 12.65 -2.55
CA LYS A 91 1.83 13.41 -1.80
C LYS A 91 3.03 12.55 -1.43
N LEU A 92 2.78 11.32 -0.96
CA LEU A 92 3.86 10.40 -0.62
C LEU A 92 4.62 9.95 -1.88
N ALA A 93 3.93 9.62 -2.98
CA ALA A 93 4.58 9.29 -4.25
C ALA A 93 5.48 10.45 -4.72
N HIS A 94 4.98 11.68 -4.71
CA HIS A 94 5.77 12.86 -5.07
C HIS A 94 7.02 13.04 -4.19
N ALA A 95 6.91 12.81 -2.88
CA ALA A 95 8.06 12.89 -1.98
C ALA A 95 9.09 11.77 -2.19
N LEU A 96 8.70 10.67 -2.82
CA LEU A 96 9.56 9.54 -3.16
C LEU A 96 10.21 9.68 -4.55
N ASP A 97 9.84 10.71 -5.31
CA ASP A 97 10.41 10.97 -6.63
C ASP A 97 11.93 11.16 -6.58
N GLY A 98 12.62 10.70 -7.62
CA GLY A 98 14.09 10.74 -7.72
C GLY A 98 14.84 9.74 -6.83
N LEU A 99 14.16 9.01 -5.94
CA LEU A 99 14.80 7.92 -5.20
C LEU A 99 15.18 6.75 -6.14
N PRO A 100 16.36 6.14 -5.96
CA PRO A 100 16.74 5.00 -6.77
C PRO A 100 15.83 3.80 -6.49
N ARG A 101 15.55 3.00 -7.54
CA ARG A 101 14.80 1.75 -7.39
C ARG A 101 15.43 0.90 -6.27
N PRO A 102 14.67 0.55 -5.22
CA PRO A 102 15.20 -0.24 -4.12
C PRO A 102 15.62 -1.63 -4.62
N ARG A 103 16.89 -2.00 -4.38
CA ARG A 103 17.46 -3.26 -4.90
C ARG A 103 16.68 -4.51 -4.50
N HIS A 104 16.05 -4.49 -3.32
CA HIS A 104 15.30 -5.63 -2.80
C HIS A 104 14.01 -5.91 -3.58
N LEU A 105 13.43 -4.92 -4.29
CA LEU A 105 12.20 -5.12 -5.06
C LEU A 105 12.38 -6.16 -6.17
N ALA A 106 13.55 -6.21 -6.80
CA ALA A 106 13.83 -7.16 -7.86
C ALA A 106 13.86 -8.63 -7.37
N ALA A 107 14.26 -8.84 -6.12
CA ALA A 107 14.33 -10.17 -5.50
C ALA A 107 13.03 -10.57 -4.78
N ARG A 108 12.03 -9.70 -4.77
CA ARG A 108 10.81 -9.88 -3.98
C ARG A 108 9.87 -10.88 -4.65
N THR A 109 9.49 -11.93 -3.92
CA THR A 109 8.67 -13.05 -4.43
C THR A 109 7.42 -13.33 -3.61
N ASP A 110 7.05 -12.46 -2.67
CA ASP A 110 5.77 -12.58 -1.97
C ASP A 110 4.58 -12.38 -2.92
N PRO A 111 3.36 -12.77 -2.50
CA PRO A 111 2.16 -12.69 -3.33
C PRO A 111 1.92 -11.32 -3.97
N ASP A 112 2.19 -10.22 -3.27
CA ASP A 112 1.96 -8.88 -3.80
C ASP A 112 3.02 -8.51 -4.86
N ALA A 113 4.26 -8.92 -4.66
CA ALA A 113 5.30 -8.78 -5.67
C ALA A 113 5.01 -9.56 -6.96
N VAL A 114 4.44 -10.77 -6.83
CA VAL A 114 4.01 -11.58 -7.97
C VAL A 114 2.79 -10.95 -8.65
N ALA A 115 1.79 -10.54 -7.87
CA ALA A 115 0.58 -9.89 -8.36
C ALA A 115 0.87 -8.61 -9.15
N ASP A 116 1.84 -7.82 -8.67
CA ASP A 116 2.32 -6.62 -9.36
C ASP A 116 2.90 -6.96 -10.74
N ARG A 117 3.87 -7.89 -10.82
CA ARG A 117 4.43 -8.32 -12.11
C ARG A 117 3.36 -8.87 -13.06
N VAL A 118 2.41 -9.65 -12.54
CA VAL A 118 1.29 -10.21 -13.32
C VAL A 118 0.37 -9.12 -13.85
N ALA A 119 0.00 -8.14 -13.02
CA ALA A 119 -0.83 -7.01 -13.42
C ALA A 119 -0.18 -6.19 -14.53
N TRP A 120 1.14 -5.99 -14.46
CA TRP A 120 1.92 -5.25 -15.44
C TRP A 120 2.32 -6.08 -16.68
N GLY A 121 2.05 -7.39 -16.69
CA GLY A 121 2.37 -8.27 -17.82
C GLY A 121 3.85 -8.66 -17.88
N GLU A 122 4.57 -8.48 -16.78
CA GLU A 122 5.98 -8.83 -16.61
C GLU A 122 6.18 -10.27 -16.15
N ALA A 123 5.11 -10.95 -15.73
CA ALA A 123 5.09 -12.36 -15.37
C ALA A 123 3.79 -13.01 -15.84
N ASP A 124 3.87 -14.27 -16.25
CA ASP A 124 2.73 -15.09 -16.62
C ASP A 124 2.52 -16.17 -15.54
N VAL A 125 1.59 -15.88 -14.62
CA VAL A 125 1.22 -16.78 -13.53
C VAL A 125 -0.30 -16.96 -13.59
N PRO A 126 -0.79 -18.21 -13.65
CA PRO A 126 -2.23 -18.47 -13.69
C PRO A 126 -2.95 -17.88 -12.47
N VAL A 127 -4.04 -17.15 -12.72
CA VAL A 127 -4.93 -16.62 -11.69
C VAL A 127 -6.12 -17.57 -11.58
N ASP A 128 -6.28 -18.21 -10.41
CA ASP A 128 -7.35 -19.18 -10.16
C ASP A 128 -8.74 -18.58 -10.50
N GLU A 129 -9.48 -19.26 -11.37
CA GLU A 129 -10.83 -18.86 -11.81
C GLU A 129 -11.78 -18.63 -10.64
N ALA A 130 -11.75 -19.51 -9.64
CA ALA A 130 -12.62 -19.43 -8.46
C ALA A 130 -12.28 -18.23 -7.56
N LYS A 131 -11.09 -17.64 -7.73
CA LYS A 131 -10.61 -16.48 -6.97
C LYS A 131 -10.52 -15.18 -7.78
N GLY A 132 -11.16 -15.14 -8.95
CA GLY A 132 -11.24 -13.94 -9.77
C GLY A 132 -10.56 -14.04 -11.14
N GLY A 133 -10.02 -15.21 -11.51
CA GLY A 133 -9.32 -15.43 -12.79
C GLY A 133 -10.12 -15.01 -14.02
N ARG A 134 -11.44 -15.27 -14.06
CA ARG A 134 -12.27 -14.86 -15.20
C ARG A 134 -12.32 -13.34 -15.41
N TRP A 135 -12.43 -12.56 -14.34
CA TRP A 135 -12.37 -11.09 -14.44
C TRP A 135 -10.98 -10.63 -14.81
N PHE A 136 -9.95 -11.29 -14.27
CA PHE A 136 -8.56 -10.99 -14.59
C PHE A 136 -8.30 -11.16 -16.09
N GLU A 137 -8.68 -12.29 -16.68
CA GLU A 137 -8.48 -12.57 -18.11
C GLU A 137 -9.18 -11.56 -19.02
N VAL A 138 -10.45 -11.25 -18.72
CA VAL A 138 -11.25 -10.27 -19.49
C VAL A 138 -10.64 -8.87 -19.42
N LEU A 139 -10.13 -8.46 -18.27
CA LEU A 139 -9.54 -7.13 -18.12
C LEU A 139 -8.10 -7.08 -18.65
N ALA A 140 -7.35 -8.17 -18.55
CA ALA A 140 -5.95 -8.24 -18.98
C ALA A 140 -5.78 -7.99 -20.49
N VAL A 141 -6.79 -8.30 -21.31
CA VAL A 141 -6.78 -8.01 -22.75
C VAL A 141 -6.95 -6.52 -23.08
N ALA A 142 -7.50 -5.72 -22.16
CA ALA A 142 -7.68 -4.28 -22.33
C ALA A 142 -6.41 -3.46 -21.99
N ARG A 143 -5.29 -4.13 -21.66
CA ARG A 143 -4.02 -3.49 -21.36
C ARG A 143 -3.47 -2.79 -22.59
N ARG A 144 -3.18 -1.50 -22.42
CA ARG A 144 -2.40 -0.67 -23.35
C ARG A 144 -1.08 -0.27 -22.69
N PRO A 145 -0.03 0.08 -23.47
CA PRO A 145 1.22 0.59 -22.91
C PRO A 145 0.96 1.84 -22.07
N VAL A 146 1.59 1.91 -20.90
CA VAL A 146 1.64 3.12 -20.06
C VAL A 146 2.98 3.80 -20.30
N ARG A 147 3.00 5.11 -20.58
CA ARG A 147 4.23 5.85 -20.95
C ARG A 147 4.78 6.71 -19.82
N LEU A 148 4.09 6.77 -18.68
CA LEU A 148 4.56 7.44 -17.47
C LEU A 148 5.85 6.80 -16.93
N PRO A 149 6.77 7.60 -16.38
CA PRO A 149 8.01 7.08 -15.79
C PRO A 149 7.74 6.34 -14.49
N ASP A 150 8.46 5.24 -14.28
CA ASP A 150 8.42 4.51 -13.01
C ASP A 150 9.23 5.24 -11.92
N GLN A 151 8.69 5.24 -10.71
CA GLN A 151 9.36 5.71 -9.50
C GLN A 151 8.93 4.88 -8.29
N VAL A 152 9.48 5.17 -7.12
CA VAL A 152 9.04 4.51 -5.89
C VAL A 152 7.66 5.04 -5.51
N VAL A 153 6.70 4.15 -5.32
CA VAL A 153 5.32 4.51 -4.96
C VAL A 153 4.82 3.68 -3.79
N PRO A 154 3.90 4.22 -2.98
CA PRO A 154 3.27 3.46 -1.92
C PRO A 154 2.24 2.49 -2.50
N GLY A 155 2.45 1.21 -2.28
CA GLY A 155 1.43 0.18 -2.41
C GLY A 155 0.73 -0.04 -1.09
N ASP A 156 -0.59 -0.25 -1.19
CA ASP A 156 -1.48 -0.59 -0.08
C ASP A 156 -1.50 0.43 1.07
N LEU A 157 -2.19 1.55 0.83
CA LEU A 157 -2.43 2.57 1.85
C LEU A 157 -3.75 2.40 2.59
N PHE A 158 -4.60 1.46 2.15
CA PHE A 158 -5.89 1.25 2.78
C PHE A 158 -5.68 0.60 4.16
N GLY A 159 -6.18 1.25 5.23
CA GLY A 159 -5.97 0.81 6.60
C GLY A 159 -4.60 1.15 7.21
N THR A 160 -3.71 1.82 6.48
CA THR A 160 -2.42 2.33 7.01
C THR A 160 -2.36 3.85 7.11
N VAL A 161 -3.41 4.55 6.66
CA VAL A 161 -3.64 5.97 6.90
C VAL A 161 -4.51 6.15 8.15
N LEU A 162 -4.06 7.00 9.06
CA LEU A 162 -4.73 7.37 10.30
C LEU A 162 -5.22 8.82 10.24
N PHE A 163 -6.43 9.05 10.71
CA PHE A 163 -7.05 10.35 10.83
C PHE A 163 -7.25 10.69 12.31
N ASP A 164 -6.97 11.94 12.66
CA ASP A 164 -6.98 12.44 14.05
C ASP A 164 -7.57 13.85 14.01
N ASP A 165 -8.90 13.94 14.02
CA ASP A 165 -9.68 15.17 13.87
C ASP A 165 -9.21 16.02 12.66
N ASP A 166 -8.73 17.24 12.94
CA ASP A 166 -8.25 18.23 11.97
C ASP A 166 -6.74 18.08 11.68
N ALA A 167 -6.05 17.13 12.31
CA ALA A 167 -4.63 16.90 12.02
C ALA A 167 -4.45 16.33 10.61
N PRO A 168 -3.33 16.64 9.92
CA PRO A 168 -3.04 16.05 8.63
C PRO A 168 -3.06 14.51 8.66
N PRO A 169 -3.41 13.81 7.57
CA PRO A 169 -3.42 12.35 7.54
C PRO A 169 -2.07 11.75 7.92
N GLY A 170 -2.09 10.63 8.66
CA GLY A 170 -0.90 9.96 9.16
C GLY A 170 -0.65 8.60 8.51
N ILE A 171 0.47 8.42 7.82
CA ILE A 171 0.85 7.12 7.24
C ILE A 171 1.75 6.37 8.21
N VAL A 172 1.31 5.17 8.63
CA VAL A 172 2.06 4.36 9.59
C VAL A 172 2.92 3.26 8.96
N ASP A 173 2.61 2.86 7.72
CA ASP A 173 3.32 1.84 6.97
C ASP A 173 2.91 1.90 5.49
N PHE A 174 3.77 1.43 4.59
CA PHE A 174 3.42 1.18 3.19
C PHE A 174 4.41 0.19 2.55
N ASP A 175 3.96 -0.53 1.54
CA ASP A 175 4.81 -1.40 0.74
C ASP A 175 5.39 -0.64 -0.46
N PRO A 176 6.71 -0.52 -0.61
CA PRO A 176 7.28 0.16 -1.78
C PRO A 176 7.10 -0.69 -3.04
N PHE A 177 6.62 -0.06 -4.12
CA PHE A 177 6.64 -0.60 -5.48
C PHE A 177 7.41 0.36 -6.40
N TYR A 178 7.69 -0.07 -7.63
CA TYR A 178 8.39 0.75 -8.62
C TYR A 178 7.55 0.87 -9.90
N ARG A 179 6.66 1.87 -9.94
CA ARG A 179 5.58 2.07 -10.92
C ARG A 179 5.33 3.58 -11.13
N PRO A 180 4.47 4.01 -12.07
CA PRO A 180 4.11 5.41 -12.21
C PRO A 180 3.55 6.01 -10.92
N ALA A 181 3.82 7.29 -10.68
CA ALA A 181 3.51 7.99 -9.42
C ALA A 181 2.06 7.81 -8.97
N GLU A 182 1.13 7.93 -9.91
CA GLU A 182 -0.32 7.88 -9.67
C GLU A 182 -0.83 6.45 -9.44
N TRP A 183 -0.03 5.42 -9.68
CA TRP A 183 -0.47 4.03 -9.53
C TRP A 183 -0.83 3.67 -8.08
N GLY A 184 -0.09 4.19 -7.09
CA GLY A 184 -0.42 3.99 -5.68
C GLY A 184 -1.81 4.55 -5.32
N ALA A 185 -2.18 5.69 -5.92
CA ALA A 185 -3.51 6.26 -5.80
C ALA A 185 -4.55 5.41 -6.55
N ALA A 186 -4.23 4.85 -7.71
CA ALA A 186 -5.12 3.91 -8.42
C ALA A 186 -5.44 2.67 -7.58
N VAL A 187 -4.45 2.12 -6.86
CA VAL A 187 -4.67 1.02 -5.92
C VAL A 187 -5.62 1.45 -4.80
N ALA A 188 -5.37 2.59 -4.16
CA ALA A 188 -6.26 3.11 -3.11
C ALA A 188 -7.71 3.36 -3.61
N ALA A 189 -7.88 3.82 -4.86
CA ALA A 189 -9.20 4.02 -5.46
C ALA A 189 -9.94 2.70 -5.69
N VAL A 190 -9.24 1.66 -6.17
CA VAL A 190 -9.80 0.31 -6.32
C VAL A 190 -10.17 -0.27 -4.95
N ASP A 191 -9.33 -0.10 -3.94
CA ASP A 191 -9.60 -0.58 -2.58
C ASP A 191 -10.81 0.12 -1.95
N ALA A 192 -10.95 1.42 -2.19
CA ALA A 192 -12.08 2.20 -1.71
C ALA A 192 -13.42 1.66 -2.26
N VAL A 193 -13.46 1.29 -3.54
CA VAL A 193 -14.67 0.70 -4.15
C VAL A 193 -14.85 -0.76 -3.74
N ALA A 194 -13.77 -1.53 -3.63
CA ALA A 194 -13.85 -2.94 -3.30
C ALA A 194 -14.22 -3.20 -1.84
N TRP A 195 -13.62 -2.45 -0.91
CA TRP A 195 -13.67 -2.74 0.53
C TRP A 195 -13.93 -1.50 1.39
N GLY A 196 -14.05 -0.33 0.78
CA GLY A 196 -14.19 0.94 1.49
C GLY A 196 -15.58 1.56 1.44
N ASP A 197 -16.58 0.88 0.87
CA ASP A 197 -17.95 1.40 0.65
C ASP A 197 -18.05 2.62 -0.29
N ALA A 198 -17.00 2.92 -1.05
CA ALA A 198 -17.06 3.98 -2.04
C ALA A 198 -17.94 3.55 -3.23
N ALA A 199 -18.82 4.46 -3.67
CA ALA A 199 -19.63 4.21 -4.86
C ALA A 199 -18.75 4.08 -6.12
N PRO A 200 -19.13 3.26 -7.12
CA PRO A 200 -18.36 3.10 -8.38
C PRO A 200 -17.98 4.41 -9.07
N GLY A 201 -18.83 5.44 -8.98
CA GLY A 201 -18.57 6.78 -9.52
C GLY A 201 -17.34 7.48 -8.92
N PHE A 202 -16.85 7.03 -7.76
CA PHE A 202 -15.63 7.53 -7.12
C PHE A 202 -14.43 7.51 -8.08
N LEU A 203 -14.27 6.43 -8.85
CA LEU A 203 -13.16 6.24 -9.78
C LEU A 203 -13.08 7.35 -10.84
N ARG A 204 -14.24 7.90 -11.26
CA ARG A 204 -14.32 8.95 -12.29
C ARG A 204 -13.91 10.33 -11.77
N ARG A 205 -13.95 10.56 -10.45
CA ARG A 205 -13.59 11.86 -9.85
C ARG A 205 -12.10 12.21 -10.04
N TRP A 206 -11.27 11.17 -10.15
CA TRP A 206 -9.82 11.27 -10.34
C TRP A 206 -9.39 11.12 -11.81
N SER A 207 -10.34 11.22 -12.75
CA SER A 207 -10.08 11.09 -14.20
C SER A 207 -9.14 12.15 -14.80
N HIS A 208 -8.84 13.21 -14.06
CA HIS A 208 -7.86 14.22 -14.43
C HIS A 208 -6.40 13.73 -14.28
N LEU A 209 -6.15 12.63 -13.56
CA LEU A 209 -4.83 12.04 -13.44
C LEU A 209 -4.37 11.43 -14.78
N PRO A 210 -3.06 11.49 -15.12
CA PRO A 210 -2.56 11.03 -16.39
C PRO A 210 -2.70 9.51 -16.54
N GLU A 211 -3.09 9.07 -17.74
CA GLU A 211 -3.26 7.64 -18.09
C GLU A 211 -4.15 6.84 -17.10
N TRP A 212 -5.04 7.54 -16.37
CA TRP A 212 -5.81 7.00 -15.26
C TRP A 212 -6.58 5.71 -15.54
N PRO A 213 -7.28 5.54 -16.70
CA PRO A 213 -7.94 4.27 -17.01
C PRO A 213 -6.98 3.08 -17.03
N GLN A 214 -5.76 3.25 -17.53
CA GLN A 214 -4.77 2.17 -17.56
C GLN A 214 -4.15 1.92 -16.17
N LEU A 215 -4.00 2.94 -15.34
CA LEU A 215 -3.53 2.77 -13.96
C LEU A 215 -4.58 2.06 -13.10
N LEU A 216 -5.86 2.40 -13.25
CA LEU A 216 -6.98 1.68 -12.64
C LEU A 216 -7.02 0.22 -13.09
N LEU A 217 -6.81 -0.03 -14.38
CA LEU A 217 -6.72 -1.40 -14.91
C LEU A 217 -5.59 -2.18 -14.22
N ARG A 218 -4.38 -1.60 -14.10
CA ARG A 218 -3.26 -2.26 -13.41
C ARG A 218 -3.56 -2.49 -11.93
N ALA A 219 -4.19 -1.52 -11.26
CA ALA A 219 -4.58 -1.63 -9.86
C ALA A 219 -5.59 -2.76 -9.61
N VAL A 220 -6.63 -2.89 -10.44
CA VAL A 220 -7.63 -3.96 -10.25
C VAL A 220 -7.08 -5.34 -10.62
N LEU A 221 -6.26 -5.43 -11.67
CA LEU A 221 -5.54 -6.67 -11.99
C LEU A 221 -4.60 -7.08 -10.86
N PHE A 222 -3.90 -6.12 -10.25
CA PHE A 222 -3.04 -6.34 -9.08
C PHE A 222 -3.84 -6.93 -7.91
N ARG A 223 -4.99 -6.35 -7.57
CA ARG A 223 -5.81 -6.88 -6.46
C ARG A 223 -6.48 -8.22 -6.79
N LEU A 224 -6.90 -8.46 -8.03
CA LEU A 224 -7.42 -9.77 -8.46
C LEU A 224 -6.35 -10.86 -8.35
N ALA A 225 -5.13 -10.60 -8.85
CA ALA A 225 -4.01 -11.53 -8.75
C ALA A 225 -3.59 -11.74 -7.28
N GLY A 226 -3.51 -10.66 -6.49
CA GLY A 226 -3.20 -10.73 -5.06
C GLY A 226 -4.22 -11.55 -4.28
N ASN A 227 -5.53 -11.39 -4.56
CA ASN A 227 -6.58 -12.20 -3.98
C ASN A 227 -6.43 -13.68 -4.36
N ALA A 228 -6.10 -14.00 -5.62
CA ALA A 228 -5.90 -15.38 -6.03
C ALA A 228 -4.70 -16.06 -5.34
N LEU A 229 -3.59 -15.33 -5.21
CA LEU A 229 -2.34 -15.79 -4.61
C LEU A 229 -2.39 -15.82 -3.08
N SER A 230 -3.32 -15.08 -2.46
CA SER A 230 -3.46 -15.04 -1.02
C SER A 230 -4.11 -16.33 -0.48
N PRO A 231 -3.48 -17.01 0.50
CA PRO A 231 -4.12 -18.12 1.20
C PRO A 231 -5.25 -17.68 2.13
N ARG A 232 -5.41 -16.36 2.35
CA ARG A 232 -6.42 -15.77 3.24
C ARG A 232 -7.59 -15.15 2.47
N ALA A 233 -7.62 -15.26 1.15
CA ALA A 233 -8.72 -14.76 0.36
C ALA A 233 -10.05 -15.39 0.78
N THR A 234 -11.10 -14.58 0.80
CA THR A 234 -12.45 -14.97 1.20
C THR A 234 -13.43 -14.70 0.07
N ALA A 235 -14.63 -15.28 0.12
CA ALA A 235 -15.69 -14.95 -0.83
C ALA A 235 -16.03 -13.45 -0.79
N ALA A 236 -16.13 -12.88 0.42
CA ALA A 236 -16.43 -11.45 0.61
C ALA A 236 -15.34 -10.55 0.01
N SER A 237 -14.06 -10.89 0.15
CA SER A 237 -12.98 -10.11 -0.47
C SER A 237 -13.07 -10.12 -2.01
N LEU A 238 -13.51 -11.23 -2.60
CA LEU A 238 -13.73 -11.35 -4.04
C LEU A 238 -14.97 -10.57 -4.52
N ASP A 239 -16.07 -10.55 -3.77
CA ASP A 239 -17.29 -9.84 -4.18
C ASP A 239 -17.06 -8.34 -4.30
N GLY A 240 -16.34 -7.74 -3.36
CA GLY A 240 -15.87 -6.36 -3.47
C GLY A 240 -15.03 -6.11 -4.73
N LEU A 241 -14.08 -7.00 -5.01
CA LEU A 241 -13.24 -6.90 -6.21
C LEU A 241 -14.02 -7.06 -7.52
N ARG A 242 -15.10 -7.85 -7.54
CA ARG A 242 -15.99 -7.95 -8.72
C ARG A 242 -16.69 -6.62 -9.00
N ALA A 243 -17.16 -5.93 -7.96
CA ALA A 243 -17.78 -4.61 -8.11
C ALA A 243 -16.76 -3.58 -8.64
N ALA A 244 -15.54 -3.57 -8.09
CA ALA A 244 -14.47 -2.71 -8.57
C ALA A 244 -14.05 -3.05 -10.01
N ALA A 245 -13.94 -4.33 -10.37
CA ALA A 245 -13.63 -4.79 -11.72
C ALA A 245 -14.68 -4.35 -12.75
N ALA A 246 -15.97 -4.46 -12.41
CA ALA A 246 -17.05 -3.95 -13.24
C ALA A 246 -16.95 -2.43 -13.42
N ALA A 247 -16.75 -1.67 -12.34
CA ALA A 247 -16.60 -0.22 -12.38
C ALA A 247 -15.41 0.24 -13.23
N VAL A 248 -14.26 -0.43 -13.11
CA VAL A 248 -13.09 -0.17 -13.95
C VAL A 248 -13.39 -0.49 -15.41
N SER A 249 -14.07 -1.61 -15.69
CA SER A 249 -14.45 -1.98 -17.06
C SER A 249 -15.29 -0.93 -17.78
N GLU A 250 -16.11 -0.15 -17.06
CA GLU A 250 -16.91 0.94 -17.62
C GLU A 250 -16.10 2.23 -17.91
N ILE A 251 -14.84 2.29 -17.49
CA ILE A 251 -13.95 3.45 -17.66
C ILE A 251 -12.95 3.25 -18.81
N LEU A 252 -12.65 2.00 -19.18
CA LEU A 252 -11.65 1.64 -20.19
C LEU A 252 -12.03 2.04 -21.62
#